data_AF-A0A9P7DFX6-F1
#
_entry.id   AF-A0A9P7DFX6-F1
#
_cell.length_a   1.000
_cell.length_b   1.000
_cell.length_c   1.000
_cell.angle_alpha   90.00
_cell.angle_beta   90.00
_cell.angle_gamma   90.00
#
_symmetry.space_group_name_H-M   'P 1'
#
loop_
_entity.id
_entity.type
_entity.pdbx_description
1 polymer ?
#
loop_
_entity_poly.entity_id
_entity_poly.type
_entity_poly.pdbx_seq_one_letter_code
_entity_poly.pdbx_strand_id
1 'polypeptide(L)'
;MQEHNTYYPFSDRAEWELAKFLCDNLNQGQITHFLKLLWVCLNYSTWTALMMLFQVVSETRWPLSFKNAKQLFTFMDALPVTPRWKCTPIHTDGYMTTYTVNLIWRDALEV
;
A
#
# COMPACT_ATOMS: atom_id res chain seq x y z
N MET A 1 3.73 4.76 18.60
CA MET A 1 3.39 5.97 17.82
C MET A 1 4.04 5.80 16.45
N GLN A 2 3.30 5.32 15.45
CA GLN A 2 3.78 5.19 14.06
C GLN A 2 3.42 6.49 13.35
N GLU A 3 4.30 7.48 13.35
CA GLU A 3 3.84 8.84 13.09
C GLU A 3 3.47 9.12 11.63
N HIS A 4 4.02 8.47 10.60
CA HIS A 4 3.66 8.81 9.20
C HIS A 4 3.78 7.63 8.22
N ASN A 5 3.20 6.46 8.51
CA ASN A 5 3.09 5.41 7.50
C ASN A 5 1.76 5.51 6.75
N THR A 6 1.76 6.21 5.60
CA THR A 6 0.59 6.34 4.72
C THR A 6 0.08 4.99 4.18
N TYR A 7 0.92 3.95 4.21
CA TYR A 7 0.61 2.62 3.67
C TYR A 7 0.22 1.61 4.74
N TYR A 8 0.00 2.03 5.99
CA TYR A 8 -0.53 1.14 7.03
C TYR A 8 -1.83 0.44 6.53
N PRO A 9 -1.99 -0.88 6.70
CA PRO A 9 -1.26 -1.80 7.58
C PRO A 9 0.03 -2.43 7.02
N PHE A 10 0.47 -2.03 5.81
CA PHE A 10 1.73 -2.48 5.21
C PHE A 10 2.93 -1.71 5.81
N SER A 11 4.11 -2.30 5.79
CA SER A 11 5.34 -1.71 6.34
C SER A 11 5.90 -0.58 5.47
N ASP A 12 5.77 -0.69 4.15
CA ASP A 12 6.21 0.33 3.20
C ASP A 12 5.39 0.34 1.90
N ARG A 13 5.71 1.30 1.01
CA ARG A 13 5.07 1.43 -0.31
C ARG A 13 5.30 0.21 -1.20
N ALA A 14 6.49 -0.38 -1.18
CA ALA A 14 6.85 -1.50 -2.06
C ALA A 14 6.05 -2.76 -1.69
N GLU A 15 5.85 -2.99 -0.39
CA GLU A 15 4.98 -4.02 0.13
C GLU A 15 3.52 -3.80 -0.32
N TRP A 16 3.02 -2.55 -0.24
CA TRP A 16 1.67 -2.22 -0.71
C TRP A 16 1.51 -2.45 -2.22
N GLU A 17 2.49 -2.05 -3.04
CA GLU A 17 2.45 -2.28 -4.49
C GLU A 17 2.45 -3.77 -4.83
N LEU A 18 3.23 -4.58 -4.12
CA LEU A 18 3.20 -6.04 -4.24
C LEU A 18 1.85 -6.61 -3.83
N ALA A 19 1.33 -6.21 -2.68
CA ALA A 19 0.02 -6.62 -2.17
C ALA A 19 -1.08 -6.35 -3.21
N LYS A 20 -1.10 -5.14 -3.78
CA LYS A 20 -2.02 -4.75 -4.83
C LYS A 20 -1.86 -5.61 -6.08
N PHE A 21 -0.63 -5.81 -6.56
CA PHE A 21 -0.35 -6.66 -7.72
C PHE A 21 -0.86 -8.10 -7.52
N LEU A 22 -0.65 -8.67 -6.33
CA LEU A 22 -1.12 -10.01 -5.99
C LEU A 22 -2.65 -10.09 -6.01
N CYS A 23 -3.35 -9.10 -5.46
CA CYS A 23 -4.81 -9.04 -5.48
C CYS A 23 -5.39 -8.85 -6.88
N ASP A 24 -4.77 -8.04 -7.72
CA ASP A 24 -5.27 -7.74 -9.07
C ASP A 24 -5.04 -8.90 -10.06
N ASN A 25 -4.00 -9.72 -9.84
CA ASN A 25 -3.55 -10.70 -10.84
C ASN A 25 -3.71 -12.17 -10.43
N LEU A 26 -3.87 -12.48 -9.15
CA LEU A 26 -3.87 -13.86 -8.64
C LEU A 26 -5.10 -14.17 -7.79
N ASN A 27 -5.54 -15.43 -7.82
CA ASN A 27 -6.57 -15.92 -6.90
C ASN A 27 -6.00 -16.23 -5.51
N GLN A 28 -6.87 -16.38 -4.51
CA GLN A 28 -6.47 -16.64 -3.11
C GLN A 28 -5.55 -17.86 -2.94
N GLY A 29 -5.78 -18.94 -3.70
CA GLY A 29 -4.96 -20.14 -3.68
C GLY A 29 -3.56 -19.90 -4.26
N GLN A 30 -3.49 -19.18 -5.38
CA GLN A 30 -2.24 -18.79 -6.04
C GLN A 30 -1.41 -17.85 -5.18
N ILE A 31 -2.04 -16.86 -4.54
CA ILE A 31 -1.37 -15.96 -3.58
C ILE A 31 -0.80 -16.76 -2.42
N THR A 32 -1.59 -17.67 -1.84
CA THR A 32 -1.11 -18.50 -0.73
C THR A 32 0.05 -19.41 -1.13
N HIS A 33 0.02 -19.94 -2.34
CA HIS A 33 1.13 -20.72 -2.89
C HIS A 33 2.39 -19.87 -3.13
N PHE A 34 2.22 -18.67 -3.71
CA PHE A 34 3.29 -17.69 -3.91
C PHE A 34 3.96 -17.31 -2.59
N LEU A 35 3.19 -17.02 -1.55
CA LEU A 35 3.71 -16.64 -0.24
C LEU A 35 4.45 -17.78 0.48
N LYS A 36 4.18 -19.04 0.12
CA LYS A 36 4.91 -20.21 0.61
C LYS A 36 6.23 -20.46 -0.11
N LEU A 37 6.50 -19.78 -1.21
CA LEU A 37 7.76 -19.93 -1.92
C LEU A 37 8.92 -19.56 -0.99
N LEU A 38 9.95 -20.42 -0.96
CA LEU A 38 11.14 -20.20 -0.16
C LEU A 38 11.78 -18.83 -0.45
N TRP A 39 11.77 -18.38 -1.71
CA TRP A 39 12.27 -17.05 -2.08
C TRP A 39 11.55 -15.89 -1.35
N VAL A 40 10.25 -16.04 -1.07
CA VAL A 40 9.45 -15.05 -0.33
C VAL A 40 9.61 -15.24 1.17
N CYS A 41 9.64 -16.49 1.64
CA CYS A 41 9.67 -16.85 3.05
C CYS A 41 11.08 -16.77 3.69
N LEU A 42 12.16 -16.89 2.92
CA LEU A 42 13.55 -16.82 3.40
C LEU A 42 13.97 -15.40 3.83
N ASN A 43 13.20 -14.37 3.45
CA ASN A 43 13.38 -13.01 3.98
C ASN A 43 13.08 -12.91 5.50
N TYR A 44 12.56 -13.96 6.14
CA TYR A 44 12.09 -13.92 7.52
C TYR A 44 12.99 -14.57 8.58
N SER A 45 13.95 -15.45 8.24
CA SER A 45 14.48 -16.39 9.26
C SER A 45 15.98 -16.72 9.26
N THR A 46 16.66 -16.82 8.13
CA THR A 46 18.08 -17.26 8.11
C THR A 46 19.06 -16.20 7.64
N TRP A 47 18.55 -15.11 7.07
CA TRP A 47 19.37 -14.08 6.44
C TRP A 47 19.74 -12.91 7.37
N THR A 48 19.11 -12.75 8.53
CA THR A 48 19.49 -11.67 9.48
C THR A 48 20.86 -11.92 10.10
N ALA A 49 21.14 -13.16 10.53
CA ALA A 49 22.45 -13.51 11.12
C ALA A 49 23.57 -13.52 10.08
N LEU A 50 23.31 -14.05 8.87
CA LEU A 50 24.32 -14.12 7.81
C LEU A 50 24.60 -12.74 7.17
N MET A 51 23.57 -11.93 6.88
CA MET A 51 23.78 -10.59 6.31
C MET A 51 24.47 -9.64 7.30
N MET A 52 24.24 -9.78 8.61
CA MET A 52 24.98 -9.03 9.63
C MET A 52 26.47 -9.40 9.66
N LEU A 53 26.83 -10.67 9.42
CA LEU A 53 28.22 -11.14 9.45
C LEU A 53 29.02 -10.79 8.19
N PHE A 54 28.36 -10.65 7.03
CA PHE A 54 29.04 -10.40 5.76
C PHE A 54 28.95 -8.94 5.27
N GLN A 55 28.25 -8.06 5.99
CA GLN A 55 28.15 -6.62 5.68
C GLN A 55 27.74 -6.34 4.22
N VAL A 56 26.99 -7.26 3.61
CA VAL A 56 26.48 -7.14 2.24
C VAL A 56 25.19 -6.33 2.31
N VAL A 57 25.25 -5.07 1.91
CA VAL A 57 24.08 -4.23 1.65
C VAL A 57 23.51 -4.62 0.29
N SER A 58 22.90 -5.80 0.20
CA SER A 58 21.88 -6.05 -0.82
C SER A 58 20.56 -5.44 -0.33
N GLU A 59 19.68 -5.02 -1.23
CA GLU A 59 18.31 -4.58 -0.91
C GLU A 59 17.55 -5.67 -0.13
N THR A 60 17.76 -5.73 1.18
CA THR A 60 17.08 -6.62 2.09
C THR A 60 15.64 -6.16 2.15
N ARG A 61 14.80 -6.72 1.28
CA ARG A 61 13.36 -6.51 1.36
C ARG A 61 12.89 -7.00 2.71
N TRP A 62 12.20 -6.12 3.43
CA TRP A 62 11.68 -6.45 4.75
C TRP A 62 10.75 -7.66 4.66
N PRO A 63 10.73 -8.49 5.70
CA PRO A 63 9.74 -9.55 5.83
C PRO A 63 8.31 -9.01 5.59
N LEU A 64 7.53 -9.69 4.75
CA LEU A 64 6.15 -9.29 4.46
C LEU A 64 5.28 -9.34 5.72
N SER A 65 4.49 -8.31 5.95
CA SER A 65 3.58 -8.17 7.09
C SER A 65 2.43 -9.20 7.07
N PHE A 66 2.19 -9.86 5.93
CA PHE A 66 1.15 -10.87 5.73
C PHE A 66 1.70 -12.23 5.27
N LYS A 67 1.11 -13.32 5.78
CA LYS A 67 1.58 -14.70 5.57
C LYS A 67 0.74 -15.55 4.63
N ASN A 68 -0.49 -15.10 4.33
CA ASN A 68 -1.41 -15.82 3.45
C ASN A 68 -2.40 -14.84 2.80
N ALA A 69 -3.13 -15.32 1.79
CA ALA A 69 -4.10 -14.51 1.07
C ALA A 69 -5.18 -13.94 1.99
N LYS A 70 -5.70 -14.71 2.95
CA LYS A 70 -6.75 -14.23 3.87
C LYS A 70 -6.29 -13.01 4.66
N GLN A 71 -5.07 -13.06 5.21
CA GLN A 71 -4.49 -11.94 5.94
C GLN A 71 -4.27 -10.72 5.03
N LEU A 72 -3.84 -10.94 3.78
CA LEU A 72 -3.73 -9.89 2.78
C LEU A 72 -5.09 -9.23 2.51
N PHE A 73 -6.16 -10.00 2.32
CA PHE A 73 -7.50 -9.43 2.12
C PHE A 73 -7.98 -8.67 3.37
N THR A 74 -7.74 -9.17 4.57
CA THR A 74 -8.01 -8.41 5.81
C THR A 74 -7.25 -7.08 5.85
N PHE A 75 -6.02 -7.04 5.34
CA PHE A 75 -5.24 -5.81 5.25
C PHE A 75 -5.84 -4.85 4.22
N MET A 76 -6.27 -5.36 3.07
CA MET A 76 -6.94 -4.58 2.04
C MET A 76 -8.28 -4.01 2.52
N ASP A 77 -9.05 -4.79 3.30
CA ASP A 77 -10.32 -4.37 3.90
C ASP A 77 -10.12 -3.34 5.02
N ALA A 78 -8.96 -3.37 5.70
CA ALA A 78 -8.60 -2.42 6.74
C ALA A 78 -8.04 -1.09 6.18
N LEU A 79 -7.83 -0.99 4.87
CA LEU A 79 -7.42 0.26 4.26
C LEU A 79 -8.54 1.31 4.43
N PRO A 80 -8.19 2.54 4.83
CA PRO A 80 -9.18 3.60 4.89
C PRO A 80 -9.79 3.78 3.50
N VAL A 81 -11.12 3.83 3.42
CA VAL A 81 -11.80 4.16 2.17
C VAL A 81 -11.32 5.55 1.78
N THR A 82 -10.59 5.65 0.68
CA THR A 82 -10.08 6.96 0.26
C THR A 82 -11.27 7.87 -0.06
N PRO A 83 -11.33 9.10 0.50
CA PRO A 83 -12.38 10.05 0.18
C PRO A 83 -12.47 10.22 -1.33
N ARG A 84 -13.70 10.29 -1.85
CA ARG A 84 -13.90 10.39 -3.30
C ARG A 84 -13.39 11.75 -3.77
N TRP A 85 -12.84 11.79 -4.98
CA TRP A 85 -12.53 13.06 -5.62
C TRP A 85 -13.83 13.83 -5.84
N LYS A 86 -13.90 15.04 -5.29
CA LYS A 86 -15.00 15.98 -5.49
C LYS A 86 -14.55 17.09 -6.44
N CYS A 87 -15.47 17.55 -7.26
CA CYS A 87 -15.27 18.64 -8.22
C CYS A 87 -16.38 19.65 -8.00
N THR A 88 -16.03 20.87 -7.58
CA THR A 88 -16.99 21.94 -7.32
C THR A 88 -16.62 23.18 -8.12
N PRO A 89 -17.53 23.75 -8.93
CA PRO A 89 -17.26 24.96 -9.66
C PRO A 89 -17.08 26.13 -8.70
N ILE A 90 -16.03 26.92 -8.90
CA ILE A 90 -15.78 28.14 -8.11
C ILE A 90 -16.51 29.30 -8.79
N HIS A 91 -17.41 29.94 -8.06
CA HIS A 91 -18.01 31.20 -8.49
C HIS A 91 -17.20 32.36 -7.90
N THR A 92 -16.65 33.21 -8.77
CA THR A 92 -15.95 34.43 -8.37
C THR A 92 -16.83 35.63 -8.69
N ASP A 93 -17.45 36.22 -7.66
CA ASP A 93 -18.22 37.45 -7.81
C ASP A 93 -17.32 38.57 -8.33
N GLY A 94 -17.71 39.20 -9.45
CA GLY A 94 -16.99 40.32 -10.05
C GLY A 94 -15.89 39.98 -11.06
N TYR A 95 -15.61 38.70 -11.31
CA TYR A 95 -14.67 38.27 -12.35
C TYR A 95 -15.32 37.26 -13.29
N MET A 96 -15.44 37.65 -14.56
CA MET A 96 -15.95 36.75 -15.61
C MET A 96 -14.81 35.89 -16.13
N THR A 97 -14.79 34.61 -15.76
CA THR A 97 -13.87 33.63 -16.34
C THR A 97 -14.45 33.10 -17.65
N THR A 98 -13.64 33.03 -18.70
CA THR A 98 -14.05 32.48 -20.00
C THR A 98 -14.41 30.99 -19.92
N TYR A 99 -13.85 30.30 -18.92
CA TYR A 99 -14.08 28.88 -18.66
C TYR A 99 -14.40 28.67 -17.18
N THR A 100 -15.21 27.66 -16.87
CA THR A 100 -15.54 27.27 -15.51
C THR A 100 -14.29 26.81 -14.77
N VAL A 101 -13.94 27.50 -13.69
CA VAL A 101 -12.85 27.08 -12.80
C VAL A 101 -13.41 26.05 -11.83
N ASN A 102 -12.81 24.86 -11.83
CA ASN A 102 -13.23 23.76 -10.96
C ASN A 102 -12.22 23.55 -9.83
N LEU A 103 -12.70 23.53 -8.58
CA LEU A 103 -11.94 23.08 -7.44
C LEU A 103 -12.01 21.56 -7.35
N ILE A 104 -10.85 20.91 -7.44
CA ILE A 104 -10.71 19.47 -7.23
C ILE A 104 -10.18 19.26 -5.81
N TRP A 105 -10.93 18.55 -4.98
CA TRP A 105 -10.59 18.36 -3.57
C TRP A 105 -11.02 16.98 -3.04
N ARG A 106 -10.51 16.62 -1.85
CA ARG A 106 -10.91 15.43 -1.09
C ARG A 106 -11.40 15.85 0.28
N ASP A 107 -12.49 15.26 0.72
CA ASP A 107 -13.10 15.56 2.01
C ASP A 107 -12.40 14.78 3.11
N ALA A 108 -11.70 15.47 4.02
CA ALA A 108 -10.99 14.82 5.12
C ALA A 108 -11.92 14.19 6.16
N LEU A 109 -13.23 14.49 6.11
CA LEU A 109 -14.25 13.96 7.02
C LEU A 109 -15.09 12.82 6.41
N GLU A 110 -14.92 12.53 5.12
CA GLU A 110 -15.47 11.29 4.53
C GLU A 110 -14.65 10.10 5.04
N VAL A 111 -15.23 9.35 5.99
CA VAL A 111 -14.70 8.09 6.53
C VAL A 111 -15.55 6.92 6.02
#